data_AF-A0A2V9XLP3-F1
#
_entry.id   AF-A0A2V9XLP3-F1
#
_cell.length_a   1.000
_cell.length_b   1.000
_cell.length_c   1.000
_cell.angle_alpha   90.00
_cell.angle_beta   90.00
_cell.angle_gamma   90.00
#
_symmetry.space_group_name_H-M   'P 1'
#
loop_
_entity.id
_entity.type
_entity.pdbx_description
1 polymer ?
#
loop_
_entity_poly.entity_id
_entity_poly.type
_entity_poly.pdbx_seq_one_letter_code
_entity_poly.pdbx_strand_id
1 'polypeptide(L)'
;MFRLIYLTFWSKPRMSHEVEHHIHESPVSMTIPLVVLAVMSLFAGFLGFPQSLARLVGIHGETNRFEAYLAPVFAKEARVFAKEEPGQLAAGTKEEEKSSGTEYLLMFLSVGAAAFGWYMAGRSYREADKGYIEPINALSPPVYNTLLNKYYVDEGYDYVFTGRRKLGGVRLGAMGLGEASSWFDANVIDGAVNASGWLTRFVASISSWWDEWIIDGIGVNGPAILARMLSYPARLLEWGLVQWYALVMTAGLLGFVFYYVYH
;
A
#
# COMPACT_ATOMS: atom_id res chain seq x y z
N MET A 1 -3.89 33.25 7.18
CA MET A 1 -2.54 33.86 7.27
C MET A 1 -2.34 34.63 8.56
N PHE A 2 -3.18 35.63 8.89
CA PHE A 2 -2.99 36.47 10.07
C PHE A 2 -2.82 35.74 11.41
N ARG A 3 -3.50 34.60 11.63
CA ARG A 3 -3.29 33.73 12.81
C ARG A 3 -1.81 33.38 13.00
N LEU A 4 -1.12 32.96 11.94
CA LEU A 4 0.30 32.58 12.02
C LEU A 4 1.15 33.78 12.41
N ILE A 5 0.97 34.92 11.74
CA ILE A 5 1.78 36.12 11.99
C ILE A 5 1.61 36.61 13.44
N TYR A 6 0.38 36.64 13.96
CA TYR A 6 0.13 37.00 15.37
C TYR A 6 0.75 36.02 16.36
N LEU A 7 0.62 34.71 16.12
CA LEU A 7 1.19 33.72 17.02
C LEU A 7 2.73 33.70 16.98
N THR A 8 3.36 33.95 15.84
CA THR A 8 4.82 33.88 15.71
C THR A 8 5.53 35.16 16.11
N PHE A 9 4.98 36.34 15.79
CA PHE A 9 5.70 37.62 15.97
C PHE A 9 5.14 38.53 17.05
N TRP A 10 3.83 38.48 17.33
CA TRP A 10 3.17 39.44 18.25
C TRP A 10 2.74 38.83 19.58
N SER A 11 2.61 37.50 19.67
CA SER A 11 2.24 36.82 20.91
C SER A 11 3.43 36.64 21.86
N LYS A 12 3.16 36.29 23.12
CA LYS A 12 4.21 36.11 24.12
C LYS A 12 5.15 34.95 23.74
N PRO A 13 6.48 35.10 23.93
CA PRO A 13 7.44 34.03 23.67
C PRO A 13 7.09 32.76 24.44
N ARG A 14 7.02 31.62 23.74
CA ARG A 14 6.75 30.32 24.36
C ARG A 14 8.01 29.49 24.62
N MET A 15 9.17 29.99 24.18
CA MET A 15 10.48 29.35 24.30
C MET A 15 11.15 29.62 25.67
N SER A 16 12.24 28.90 25.95
CA SER A 16 13.11 29.16 27.12
C SER A 16 14.08 30.32 26.84
N HIS A 17 14.52 31.01 27.90
CA HIS A 17 15.44 32.16 27.76
C HIS A 17 16.77 31.81 27.09
N GLU A 18 17.26 30.58 27.21
CA GLU A 18 18.49 30.16 26.55
C GLU A 18 18.39 30.16 25.02
N VAL A 19 17.22 29.79 24.47
CA VAL A 19 16.99 29.79 23.02
C VAL A 19 16.80 31.22 22.50
N GLU A 20 16.23 32.11 23.33
CA GLU A 20 16.00 33.52 23.00
C GLU A 20 17.31 34.26 22.70
N HIS A 21 18.37 33.97 23.47
CA HIS A 21 19.70 34.58 23.27
C HIS A 21 20.40 34.16 21.97
N HIS A 22 19.99 33.05 21.35
CA HIS A 22 20.58 32.57 20.10
C HIS A 22 19.80 33.03 18.85
N ILE A 23 18.75 33.83 19.02
CA ILE A 23 18.01 34.39 17.88
C ILE A 23 18.84 35.49 17.24
N HIS A 24 19.27 35.25 16.01
CA HIS A 24 19.95 36.24 15.17
C HIS A 24 19.23 36.37 13.84
N GLU A 25 19.35 37.56 13.23
CA GLU A 25 18.83 37.83 11.90
C GLU A 25 19.37 36.84 10.87
N SER A 26 18.60 36.63 9.80
CA SER A 26 19.01 35.73 8.74
C SER A 26 20.23 36.30 7.99
N PRO A 27 21.16 35.44 7.54
CA PRO A 27 22.33 35.90 6.79
C PRO A 27 21.92 36.60 5.48
N VAL A 28 22.81 37.45 4.98
CA VAL A 28 22.60 38.28 3.78
C VAL A 28 22.23 37.43 2.54
N SER A 29 22.73 36.20 2.46
CA SER A 29 22.39 35.26 1.39
C SER A 29 20.90 34.86 1.33
N MET A 30 20.17 34.95 2.45
CA MET A 30 18.73 34.70 2.52
C MET A 30 17.91 35.99 2.44
N THR A 31 18.37 37.08 3.06
CA THR A 31 17.60 38.34 3.12
C THR A 31 17.53 39.05 1.78
N ILE A 32 18.62 39.05 0.99
CA ILE A 32 18.63 39.71 -0.33
C ILE A 32 17.56 39.12 -1.27
N PRO A 33 17.47 37.79 -1.49
CA PRO A 33 16.40 37.21 -2.29
C PRO A 33 15.00 37.60 -1.81
N LEU A 34 14.75 37.58 -0.50
CA LEU A 34 13.45 37.93 0.07
C LEU A 34 13.08 39.41 -0.18
N VAL A 35 14.04 40.32 -0.04
CA VAL A 35 13.83 41.75 -0.30
C VAL A 35 13.55 41.98 -1.78
N VAL A 36 14.32 41.36 -2.68
CA VAL A 36 14.07 41.47 -4.14
C VAL A 36 12.67 40.97 -4.49
N LEU A 37 12.25 39.83 -3.95
CA LEU A 37 10.88 39.31 -4.16
C LEU A 37 9.80 40.24 -3.60
N ALA A 38 10.03 40.84 -2.43
CA ALA A 38 9.08 41.80 -1.85
C ALA A 38 8.92 43.06 -2.73
N VAL A 39 10.03 43.59 -3.24
CA VAL A 39 10.04 44.72 -4.17
C VAL A 39 9.31 44.34 -5.47
N MET A 40 9.61 43.17 -6.04
CA MET A 40 8.91 42.68 -7.23
C MET A 40 7.41 42.48 -7.00
N SER A 41 7.00 41.95 -5.84
CA SER A 41 5.58 41.79 -5.50
C SER A 41 4.84 43.12 -5.37
N LEU A 42 5.51 44.18 -4.89
CA LEU A 42 4.95 45.53 -4.82
C LEU A 42 4.64 46.07 -6.22
N PHE A 43 5.56 45.87 -7.17
CA PHE A 43 5.41 46.36 -8.55
C PHE A 43 4.56 45.45 -9.44
N ALA A 44 4.53 44.14 -9.19
CA ALA A 44 3.79 43.17 -10.00
C ALA A 44 2.29 43.48 -10.09
N GLY A 45 1.70 43.98 -9.00
CA GLY A 45 0.28 44.38 -8.98
C GLY A 45 -0.08 45.49 -9.99
N PHE A 46 0.88 46.35 -10.36
CA PHE A 46 0.65 47.41 -11.35
C PHE A 46 0.55 46.89 -12.79
N LEU A 47 1.03 45.67 -13.08
CA LEU A 47 0.97 45.10 -14.43
C LEU A 47 -0.45 44.65 -14.84
N GLY A 48 -1.29 44.32 -13.85
CA GLY A 48 -2.69 43.89 -14.01
C GLY A 48 -3.69 44.85 -13.35
N PHE A 49 -3.41 46.15 -13.42
CA PHE A 49 -4.18 47.16 -12.70
C PHE A 49 -5.60 47.35 -13.29
N PRO A 50 -6.66 46.94 -12.57
CA PRO A 50 -7.99 46.76 -13.14
C PRO A 50 -8.59 48.08 -13.65
N GLN A 51 -9.26 48.02 -14.80
CA GLN A 51 -9.84 49.19 -15.48
C GLN A 51 -10.86 49.94 -14.62
N SER A 52 -11.64 49.23 -13.79
CA SER A 52 -12.60 49.82 -12.86
C SER A 52 -11.91 50.69 -11.80
N LEU A 53 -10.77 50.24 -11.26
CA LEU A 53 -9.96 51.01 -10.33
C LEU A 53 -9.24 52.17 -11.03
N ALA A 54 -8.77 51.98 -12.27
CA ALA A 54 -8.18 53.06 -13.08
C ALA A 54 -9.15 54.21 -13.33
N ARG A 55 -10.40 53.86 -13.68
CA ARG A 55 -11.49 54.83 -13.85
C ARG A 55 -11.78 55.59 -12.55
N LEU A 56 -11.75 54.91 -11.39
CA LEU A 56 -11.93 55.55 -10.07
C LEU A 56 -10.81 56.54 -9.71
N VAL A 57 -9.56 56.22 -10.08
CA VAL A 57 -8.37 57.05 -9.79
C VAL A 57 -8.15 58.16 -10.84
N GLY A 58 -9.02 58.26 -11.85
CA GLY A 58 -8.99 59.30 -12.88
C GLY A 58 -8.05 59.02 -14.05
N ILE A 59 -7.53 57.79 -14.15
CA ILE A 59 -6.67 57.34 -15.25
C ILE A 59 -7.57 56.82 -16.38
N HIS A 60 -7.56 57.53 -17.52
CA HIS A 60 -8.35 57.18 -18.69
C HIS A 60 -7.43 56.56 -19.76
N GLY A 61 -7.38 55.23 -19.84
CA GLY A 61 -6.59 54.47 -20.82
C GLY A 61 -6.57 52.98 -20.49
N GLU A 62 -6.16 52.13 -21.44
CA GLU A 62 -6.05 50.68 -21.18
C GLU A 62 -4.91 50.39 -20.19
N THR A 63 -5.24 50.20 -18.91
CA THR A 63 -4.26 49.92 -17.85
C THR A 63 -3.87 48.44 -17.71
N ASN A 64 -4.75 47.51 -18.10
CA ASN A 64 -4.52 46.06 -17.98
C ASN A 64 -3.60 45.48 -19.07
N ARG A 65 -2.29 45.77 -18.97
CA ARG A 65 -1.28 45.31 -19.96
C ARG A 65 -1.12 43.79 -19.98
N PHE A 66 -1.30 43.13 -18.83
CA PHE A 66 -1.21 41.68 -18.72
C PHE A 66 -2.36 40.95 -19.43
N GLU A 67 -3.59 41.45 -19.29
CA GLU A 67 -4.78 40.89 -19.92
C GLU A 67 -4.69 40.99 -21.44
N ALA A 68 -4.26 42.14 -21.96
CA ALA A 68 -4.03 42.36 -23.38
C ALA A 68 -2.97 41.40 -23.96
N TYR A 69 -1.92 41.08 -23.20
CA TYR A 69 -0.88 40.12 -23.60
C TYR A 69 -1.40 38.67 -23.65
N LEU A 70 -2.26 38.27 -22.71
CA LEU A 70 -2.80 36.91 -22.63
C LEU A 70 -4.06 36.68 -23.49
N ALA A 71 -4.73 37.74 -23.94
CA ALA A 71 -5.90 37.69 -24.82
C ALA A 71 -5.79 36.67 -25.98
N PRO A 72 -4.68 36.55 -26.74
CA PRO A 72 -4.58 35.56 -27.82
C PRO A 72 -4.55 34.10 -27.36
N VAL A 73 -4.14 33.80 -26.12
CA VAL A 73 -4.16 32.44 -25.54
C VAL A 73 -5.60 32.04 -25.26
N PHE A 74 -6.31 32.90 -24.52
CA PHE A 74 -7.71 32.67 -24.13
C PHE A 74 -8.69 32.72 -25.31
N ALA A 75 -8.35 33.45 -26.40
CA ALA A 75 -9.17 33.50 -27.61
C ALA A 75 -9.31 32.14 -28.33
N LYS A 76 -8.35 31.21 -28.13
CA LYS A 76 -8.40 29.86 -28.72
C LYS A 76 -9.26 28.91 -27.89
N GLU A 77 -9.19 29.01 -26.56
CA GLU A 77 -9.95 28.20 -25.62
C GLU A 77 -11.44 28.56 -25.62
N ALA A 78 -11.78 29.84 -25.74
CA ALA A 78 -13.17 30.31 -25.87
C ALA A 78 -13.92 29.69 -27.07
N ARG A 79 -13.21 29.28 -28.14
CA ARG A 79 -13.80 28.57 -29.28
C ARG A 79 -14.08 27.09 -29.01
N VAL A 80 -13.35 26.46 -28.07
CA VAL A 80 -13.52 25.05 -27.70
C VAL A 80 -14.68 24.90 -26.73
N PHE A 81 -14.78 25.80 -25.74
CA PHE A 81 -15.85 25.79 -24.73
C PHE A 81 -17.22 26.25 -25.24
N ALA A 82 -17.30 26.93 -26.38
CA ALA A 82 -18.59 27.32 -26.99
C ALA A 82 -19.38 26.12 -27.56
N LYS A 83 -18.78 24.93 -27.64
CA LYS A 83 -19.40 23.71 -28.21
C LYS A 83 -20.04 22.79 -27.17
N GLU A 84 -19.80 22.99 -25.87
CA GLU A 84 -20.34 22.17 -24.78
C GLU A 84 -21.07 23.08 -23.77
N GLU A 85 -22.33 22.75 -23.46
CA GLU A 85 -23.25 23.52 -22.62
C GLU A 85 -22.63 24.03 -21.30
N PRO A 86 -22.62 25.36 -21.01
CA PRO A 86 -21.87 25.91 -19.90
C PRO A 86 -22.77 26.15 -18.66
N GLY A 87 -23.08 25.10 -17.90
CA GLY A 87 -23.70 25.26 -16.57
C GLY A 87 -22.75 25.80 -15.48
N GLN A 88 -21.43 25.82 -15.75
CA GLN A 88 -20.40 26.15 -14.75
C GLN A 88 -19.40 27.22 -15.18
N LEU A 89 -19.56 27.79 -16.39
CA LEU A 89 -18.66 28.79 -16.99
C LEU A 89 -19.35 30.13 -17.33
N ALA A 90 -20.58 30.36 -16.86
CA ALA A 90 -21.24 31.66 -16.93
C ALA A 90 -20.52 32.78 -16.12
N ALA A 91 -19.46 32.44 -15.37
CA ALA A 91 -18.61 33.41 -14.67
C ALA A 91 -17.43 33.92 -15.54
N GLY A 92 -17.14 33.30 -16.69
CA GLY A 92 -16.00 33.62 -17.55
C GLY A 92 -16.38 34.12 -18.95
N THR A 93 -17.67 34.10 -19.31
CA THR A 93 -18.17 34.83 -20.47
C THR A 93 -18.12 36.31 -20.15
N LYS A 94 -17.49 37.09 -21.03
CA LYS A 94 -17.55 38.56 -21.10
C LYS A 94 -18.93 39.08 -20.63
N GLU A 95 -19.08 39.34 -19.34
CA GLU A 95 -20.18 40.14 -18.85
C GLU A 95 -19.81 41.56 -19.24
N GLU A 96 -20.36 41.98 -20.38
CA GLU A 96 -20.52 43.38 -20.73
C GLU A 96 -20.88 44.18 -19.48
N GLU A 97 -19.97 45.06 -19.05
CA GLU A 97 -20.22 46.27 -18.24
C GLU A 97 -21.44 46.20 -17.30
N LYS A 98 -21.59 45.15 -16.48
CA LYS A 98 -22.71 45.05 -15.55
C LYS A 98 -22.43 45.94 -14.35
N SER A 99 -22.92 47.18 -14.46
CA SER A 99 -23.04 48.18 -13.41
C SER A 99 -21.77 48.37 -12.59
N SER A 100 -21.00 49.42 -12.90
CA SER A 100 -19.80 49.80 -12.12
C SER A 100 -20.07 49.78 -10.60
N GLY A 101 -21.30 50.02 -10.15
CA GLY A 101 -21.72 49.89 -8.75
C GLY A 101 -21.58 48.48 -8.14
N THR A 102 -21.91 47.42 -8.88
CA THR A 102 -21.79 46.03 -8.38
C THR A 102 -20.33 45.61 -8.28
N GLU A 103 -19.49 45.98 -9.25
CA GLU A 103 -18.05 45.73 -9.23
C GLU A 103 -17.40 46.36 -8.00
N TYR A 104 -17.67 47.66 -7.76
CA TYR A 104 -17.15 48.34 -6.57
C TYR A 104 -17.70 47.74 -5.29
N LEU A 105 -18.99 47.38 -5.23
CA LEU A 105 -19.58 46.75 -4.06
C LEU A 105 -18.88 45.44 -3.71
N LEU A 106 -18.66 44.56 -4.69
CA LEU A 106 -17.95 43.30 -4.47
C LEU A 106 -16.49 43.51 -4.09
N MET A 107 -15.82 44.50 -4.70
CA MET A 107 -14.46 44.87 -4.33
C MET A 107 -14.36 45.32 -2.87
N PHE A 108 -15.21 46.27 -2.46
CA PHE A 108 -15.23 46.77 -1.08
C PHE A 108 -15.67 45.69 -0.09
N LEU A 109 -16.63 44.84 -0.45
CA LEU A 109 -17.07 43.73 0.38
C LEU A 109 -15.94 42.72 0.59
N SER A 110 -15.19 42.38 -0.47
CA SER A 110 -14.02 41.49 -0.38
C SER A 110 -12.91 42.06 0.51
N VAL A 111 -12.53 43.32 0.28
CA VAL A 111 -11.55 44.03 1.13
C VAL A 111 -12.04 44.13 2.57
N GLY A 112 -13.33 44.41 2.77
CA GLY A 112 -13.97 44.46 4.07
C GLY A 112 -13.95 43.10 4.79
N ALA A 113 -14.23 42.01 4.09
CA ALA A 113 -14.14 40.66 4.63
C ALA A 113 -12.69 40.30 5.04
N ALA A 114 -11.70 40.69 4.23
CA ALA A 114 -10.29 40.51 4.55
C ALA A 114 -9.86 41.33 5.78
N ALA A 115 -10.28 42.60 5.86
CA ALA A 115 -10.03 43.48 7.00
C ALA A 115 -10.71 42.98 8.28
N PHE A 116 -11.95 42.48 8.17
CA PHE A 116 -12.67 41.86 9.27
C PHE A 116 -11.96 40.60 9.77
N GLY A 117 -11.48 39.75 8.86
CA GLY A 117 -10.68 38.58 9.20
C GLY A 117 -9.37 38.94 9.90
N TRP A 118 -8.69 40.00 9.45
CA TRP A 118 -7.49 40.54 10.11
C TRP A 118 -7.79 41.06 11.52
N TYR A 119 -8.88 41.81 11.68
CA TYR A 119 -9.34 42.34 12.97
C TYR A 119 -9.68 41.22 13.95
N MET A 120 -10.50 40.24 13.53
CA MET A 120 -10.87 39.08 14.35
C MET A 120 -9.65 38.25 14.76
N ALA A 121 -8.69 38.06 13.85
CA ALA A 121 -7.44 37.38 14.16
C ALA A 121 -6.61 38.16 15.19
N GLY A 122 -6.49 39.48 15.02
CA GLY A 122 -5.76 40.34 15.96
C GLY A 122 -6.38 40.29 17.36
N ARG A 123 -7.70 40.37 17.46
CA ARG A 123 -8.42 40.27 18.74
C ARG A 123 -8.22 38.91 19.43
N SER A 124 -8.20 37.82 18.66
CA SER A 124 -8.08 36.46 19.20
C SER A 124 -6.63 36.11 19.59
N TYR A 125 -5.66 36.37 18.72
CA TYR A 125 -4.34 35.75 18.83
C TYR A 125 -3.24 36.66 19.41
N ARG A 126 -3.47 37.97 19.51
CA ARG A 126 -2.43 38.92 19.97
C ARG A 126 -1.96 38.67 21.41
N GLU A 127 -2.83 38.18 22.28
CA GLU A 127 -2.51 37.91 23.69
C GLU A 127 -2.45 36.41 24.03
N ALA A 128 -2.30 35.54 23.03
CA ALA A 128 -2.37 34.09 23.20
C ALA A 128 -1.14 33.51 23.94
N ASP A 129 -1.34 32.99 25.15
CA ASP A 129 -0.31 32.37 26.00
C ASP A 129 -0.27 30.81 25.91
N LYS A 130 0.61 30.15 26.68
CA LYS A 130 0.82 28.68 26.70
C LYS A 130 -0.43 27.85 27.04
N GLY A 131 -1.45 28.45 27.64
CA GLY A 131 -2.74 27.84 27.94
C GLY A 131 -3.91 28.35 27.08
N TYR A 132 -3.62 29.05 25.97
CA TYR A 132 -4.66 29.65 25.13
C TYR A 132 -5.51 28.59 24.44
N ILE A 133 -6.80 28.55 24.77
CA ILE A 133 -7.80 27.71 24.10
C ILE A 133 -8.33 28.51 22.91
N GLU A 134 -8.25 27.91 21.73
CA GLU A 134 -8.76 28.59 20.54
C GLU A 134 -10.29 28.79 20.63
N PRO A 135 -10.82 29.96 20.22
CA PRO A 135 -12.25 30.25 20.34
C PRO A 135 -13.14 29.20 19.67
N ILE A 136 -12.66 28.62 18.56
CA ILE A 136 -13.37 27.55 17.84
C ILE A 136 -13.43 26.26 18.66
N ASN A 137 -12.35 25.93 19.39
CA ASN A 137 -12.32 24.75 20.26
C ASN A 137 -13.26 24.93 21.47
N ALA A 138 -13.33 26.15 22.03
CA ALA A 138 -14.27 26.45 23.11
C ALA A 138 -15.74 26.44 22.65
N LEU A 139 -16.02 26.89 21.42
CA LEU A 139 -17.38 26.96 20.88
C LEU A 139 -17.90 25.59 20.39
N SER A 140 -17.06 24.86 19.65
CA SER A 140 -17.43 23.58 19.04
C SER A 140 -16.23 22.64 18.93
N PRO A 141 -15.93 21.89 20.01
CA PRO A 141 -14.91 20.84 19.99
C PRO A 141 -15.00 19.86 18.80
N PRO A 142 -16.19 19.38 18.35
CA PRO A 142 -16.23 18.44 17.22
C PRO A 142 -15.76 19.08 15.90
N VAL A 143 -16.08 20.34 15.64
CA VAL A 143 -15.64 21.05 14.43
C VAL A 143 -14.15 21.36 14.52
N TYR A 144 -13.67 21.73 15.70
CA TYR A 144 -12.24 21.93 15.92
C TYR A 144 -11.45 20.64 15.66
N ASN A 145 -11.89 19.52 16.21
CA ASN A 145 -11.22 18.24 16.08
C ASN A 145 -11.22 17.71 14.64
N THR A 146 -12.28 17.93 13.86
CA THR A 146 -12.28 17.53 12.43
C THR A 146 -11.30 18.36 11.62
N LEU A 147 -11.23 19.67 11.83
CA LEU A 147 -10.27 20.55 11.16
C LEU A 147 -8.83 20.25 11.60
N LEU A 148 -8.62 20.01 12.90
CA LEU A 148 -7.31 19.68 13.48
C LEU A 148 -6.77 18.37 12.89
N ASN A 149 -7.63 17.36 12.74
CA ASN A 149 -7.27 16.08 12.13
C ASN A 149 -7.37 16.13 10.59
N LYS A 150 -7.24 17.30 9.97
CA LYS A 150 -7.20 17.47 8.50
C LYS A 150 -8.35 16.74 7.78
N TYR A 151 -9.56 16.86 8.32
CA TYR A 151 -10.77 16.20 7.83
C TYR A 151 -10.71 14.67 7.81
N TYR A 152 -9.79 14.06 8.55
CA TYR A 152 -9.55 12.61 8.57
C TYR A 152 -9.22 12.00 7.20
N VAL A 153 -8.77 12.82 6.24
CA VAL A 153 -8.44 12.37 4.88
C VAL A 153 -7.21 11.46 4.92
N ASP A 154 -6.19 11.84 5.69
CA ASP A 154 -4.97 11.06 5.84
C ASP A 154 -5.26 9.70 6.50
N GLU A 155 -6.09 9.68 7.55
CA GLU A 155 -6.55 8.46 8.21
C GLU A 155 -7.34 7.58 7.25
N GLY A 156 -8.29 8.15 6.51
CA GLY A 156 -9.07 7.42 5.51
C GLY A 156 -8.18 6.79 4.44
N TYR A 157 -7.21 7.54 3.93
CA TYR A 157 -6.24 7.04 2.97
C TYR A 157 -5.39 5.91 3.57
N ASP A 158 -5.03 6.03 4.84
CA ASP A 158 -4.26 5.01 5.55
C ASP A 158 -5.03 3.72 5.83
N TYR A 159 -6.32 3.83 6.09
CA TYR A 159 -7.18 2.66 6.25
C TYR A 159 -7.44 1.97 4.92
N VAL A 160 -7.76 2.73 3.87
CA VAL A 160 -8.25 2.17 2.61
C VAL A 160 -7.13 1.71 1.70
N PHE A 161 -6.09 2.53 1.52
CA PHE A 161 -5.07 2.29 0.49
C PHE A 161 -3.77 1.76 1.05
N THR A 162 -3.19 2.41 2.06
CA THR A 162 -1.88 1.97 2.57
C THR A 162 -2.00 0.72 3.44
N GLY A 163 -3.08 0.60 4.21
CA GLY A 163 -3.26 -0.51 5.16
C GLY A 163 -2.38 -0.39 6.41
N ARG A 164 -1.82 0.80 6.67
CA ARG A 164 -0.95 1.03 7.83
C ARG A 164 -1.71 0.80 9.13
N ARG A 165 -2.95 1.28 9.21
CA ARG A 165 -3.82 1.11 10.37
C ARG A 165 -4.70 -0.13 10.21
N LYS A 166 -4.78 -0.95 11.27
CA LYS A 166 -5.62 -2.16 11.29
C LYS A 166 -7.07 -1.76 11.55
N LEU A 167 -8.00 -2.34 10.80
CA LEU A 167 -9.43 -2.24 11.07
C LEU A 167 -9.83 -3.49 11.89
N GLY A 168 -9.67 -3.41 13.21
CA GLY A 168 -9.81 -4.57 14.09
C GLY A 168 -8.73 -5.63 13.85
N GLY A 169 -9.12 -6.81 13.38
CA GLY A 169 -8.21 -7.92 13.08
C GLY A 169 -7.64 -7.95 11.66
N VAL A 170 -8.20 -7.16 10.74
CA VAL A 170 -7.86 -7.23 9.31
C VAL A 170 -7.22 -5.92 8.85
N ARG A 171 -6.21 -6.03 8.00
CA ARG A 171 -5.63 -4.91 7.27
C ARG A 171 -6.29 -4.83 5.90
N LEU A 172 -6.70 -3.63 5.52
CA LEU A 172 -7.16 -3.34 4.17
C LEU A 172 -5.99 -2.77 3.35
N GLY A 173 -6.22 -2.47 2.08
CA GLY A 173 -5.21 -1.85 1.21
C GLY A 173 -4.04 -2.76 0.86
N ALA A 174 -2.94 -2.15 0.43
CA ALA A 174 -1.78 -2.85 -0.10
C ALA A 174 -1.13 -3.81 0.92
N MET A 175 -1.00 -3.39 2.18
CA MET A 175 -0.46 -4.26 3.24
C MET A 175 -1.40 -5.43 3.56
N GLY A 176 -2.71 -5.21 3.53
CA GLY A 176 -3.71 -6.27 3.72
C GLY A 176 -3.65 -7.34 2.64
N LEU A 177 -3.53 -6.93 1.38
CA LEU A 177 -3.35 -7.85 0.26
C LEU A 177 -2.02 -8.63 0.37
N GLY A 178 -0.96 -7.99 0.85
CA GLY A 178 0.32 -8.66 1.13
C GLY A 178 0.20 -9.73 2.21
N GLU A 179 -0.47 -9.42 3.33
CA GLU A 179 -0.73 -10.40 4.40
C GLU A 179 -1.59 -11.57 3.90
N ALA A 180 -2.63 -11.29 3.11
CA ALA A 180 -3.47 -12.33 2.51
C ALA A 180 -2.68 -13.22 1.53
N SER A 181 -1.79 -12.63 0.72
CA SER A 181 -0.92 -13.38 -0.19
C SER A 181 0.07 -14.26 0.56
N SER A 182 0.67 -13.75 1.65
CA SER A 182 1.61 -14.52 2.46
C SER A 182 0.92 -15.66 3.21
N TRP A 183 -0.30 -15.42 3.71
CA TRP A 183 -1.11 -16.47 4.32
C TRP A 183 -1.46 -17.57 3.30
N PHE A 184 -1.85 -17.18 2.08
CA PHE A 184 -2.16 -18.13 1.02
C PHE A 184 -0.95 -19.01 0.65
N ASP A 185 0.23 -18.40 0.53
CA ASP A 185 1.48 -19.11 0.26
C ASP A 185 1.80 -20.14 1.36
N ALA A 186 1.84 -19.68 2.62
CA ALA A 186 2.20 -20.54 3.75
C ALA A 186 1.19 -21.65 4.06
N ASN A 187 -0.10 -21.42 3.83
CA ASN A 187 -1.14 -22.38 4.19
C ASN A 187 -1.57 -23.27 3.01
N VAL A 188 -1.67 -22.71 1.80
CA VAL A 188 -2.19 -23.43 0.63
C VAL A 188 -1.06 -23.97 -0.22
N ILE A 189 -0.10 -23.12 -0.61
CA ILE A 189 0.98 -23.52 -1.51
C ILE A 189 1.94 -24.48 -0.78
N ASP A 190 2.49 -24.05 0.35
CA ASP A 190 3.36 -24.91 1.17
C ASP A 190 2.63 -26.14 1.70
N GLY A 191 1.34 -26.00 2.03
CA GLY A 191 0.50 -27.12 2.43
C GLY A 191 0.40 -28.19 1.33
N ALA A 192 0.15 -27.78 0.08
CA ALA A 192 0.10 -28.68 -1.06
C ALA A 192 1.46 -29.33 -1.35
N VAL A 193 2.55 -28.57 -1.27
CA VAL A 193 3.91 -29.08 -1.45
C VAL A 193 4.26 -30.11 -0.37
N ASN A 194 3.97 -29.82 0.90
CA ASN A 194 4.20 -30.76 2.00
C ASN A 194 3.34 -32.02 1.87
N ALA A 195 2.08 -31.89 1.43
CA ALA A 195 1.19 -33.02 1.19
C ALA A 195 1.73 -33.93 0.07
N SER A 196 2.21 -33.35 -1.04
CA SER A 196 2.83 -34.14 -2.11
C SER A 196 4.10 -34.86 -1.63
N GLY A 197 4.97 -34.19 -0.87
CA GLY A 197 6.14 -34.82 -0.27
C GLY A 197 5.79 -35.94 0.72
N TRP A 198 4.74 -35.77 1.53
CA TRP A 198 4.25 -36.82 2.41
C TRP A 198 3.72 -38.03 1.61
N LEU A 199 2.94 -37.79 0.56
CA LEU A 199 2.39 -38.84 -0.30
C LEU A 199 3.50 -39.65 -0.97
N THR A 200 4.54 -39.00 -1.50
CA THR A 200 5.69 -39.69 -2.10
C THR A 200 6.40 -40.58 -1.08
N ARG A 201 6.67 -40.07 0.13
CA ARG A 201 7.31 -40.87 1.20
C ARG A 201 6.44 -42.04 1.64
N PHE A 202 5.12 -41.85 1.71
CA PHE A 202 4.16 -42.91 2.02
C PHE A 202 4.19 -44.02 0.95
N VAL A 203 4.11 -43.66 -0.33
CA VAL A 203 4.19 -44.63 -1.45
C VAL A 203 5.53 -45.35 -1.45
N ALA A 204 6.64 -44.65 -1.21
CA ALA A 204 7.96 -45.26 -1.11
C ALA A 204 8.04 -46.27 0.06
N SER A 205 7.43 -45.94 1.20
CA SER A 205 7.38 -46.84 2.36
C SER A 205 6.60 -48.13 2.05
N ILE A 206 5.47 -48.02 1.34
CA ILE A 206 4.71 -49.18 0.88
C ILE A 206 5.53 -50.00 -0.12
N SER A 207 6.19 -49.34 -1.07
CA SER A 207 7.03 -50.01 -2.06
C SER A 207 8.16 -50.78 -1.41
N SER A 208 8.85 -50.19 -0.42
CA SER A 208 9.92 -50.83 0.33
C SER A 208 9.42 -52.05 1.11
N TRP A 209 8.26 -51.93 1.77
CA TRP A 209 7.65 -53.04 2.48
C TRP A 209 7.27 -54.19 1.54
N TRP A 210 6.70 -53.87 0.37
CA TRP A 210 6.35 -54.85 -0.64
C TRP A 210 7.59 -55.58 -1.16
N ASP A 211 8.66 -54.85 -1.45
CA ASP A 211 9.93 -55.40 -1.94
C ASP A 211 10.51 -56.40 -0.92
N GLU A 212 10.68 -55.98 0.34
CA GLU A 212 11.26 -56.83 1.40
C GLU A 212 10.42 -58.08 1.70
N TRP A 213 9.10 -57.94 1.79
CA TRP A 213 8.24 -59.04 2.24
C TRP A 213 7.76 -59.94 1.11
N ILE A 214 7.30 -59.36 -0.01
CA ILE A 214 6.70 -60.12 -1.11
C ILE A 214 7.78 -60.58 -2.07
N ILE A 215 8.59 -59.65 -2.60
CA ILE A 215 9.56 -59.95 -3.66
C ILE A 215 10.72 -60.75 -3.06
N ASP A 216 11.39 -60.20 -2.06
CA ASP A 216 12.55 -60.85 -1.43
C ASP A 216 12.13 -61.97 -0.49
N GLY A 217 11.14 -61.75 0.37
CA GLY A 217 10.66 -62.74 1.32
C GLY A 217 10.04 -63.97 0.66
N ILE A 218 8.92 -63.79 -0.05
CA ILE A 218 8.18 -64.90 -0.67
C ILE A 218 8.81 -65.31 -2.00
N GLY A 219 9.18 -64.36 -2.87
CA GLY A 219 9.64 -64.65 -4.22
C GLY A 219 11.03 -65.27 -4.29
N VAL A 220 11.99 -64.72 -3.53
CA VAL A 220 13.39 -65.16 -3.60
C VAL A 220 13.75 -66.11 -2.45
N ASN A 221 13.57 -65.68 -1.21
CA ASN A 221 14.00 -66.42 -0.03
C ASN A 221 13.09 -67.63 0.26
N GLY A 222 11.79 -67.54 -0.03
CA GLY A 222 10.83 -68.63 0.12
C GLY A 222 11.26 -69.91 -0.62
N PRO A 223 11.46 -69.86 -1.95
CA PRO A 223 11.97 -71.00 -2.73
C PRO A 223 13.33 -71.49 -2.24
N ALA A 224 14.23 -70.58 -1.85
CA ALA A 224 15.54 -70.96 -1.33
C ALA A 224 15.43 -71.76 -0.01
N ILE A 225 14.54 -71.35 0.89
CA ILE A 225 14.27 -72.06 2.16
C ILE A 225 13.61 -73.41 1.87
N LEU A 226 12.60 -73.47 1.00
CA LEU A 226 11.94 -74.73 0.62
C LEU A 226 12.94 -75.72 0.00
N ALA A 227 13.80 -75.27 -0.91
CA ALA A 227 14.84 -76.10 -1.50
C ALA A 227 15.81 -76.63 -0.43
N ARG A 228 16.22 -75.79 0.53
CA ARG A 228 17.04 -76.22 1.67
C ARG A 228 16.33 -77.25 2.54
N MET A 229 15.05 -77.04 2.86
CA MET A 229 14.26 -77.96 3.67
C MET A 229 14.12 -79.33 2.99
N LEU A 230 13.86 -79.37 1.69
CA LEU A 230 13.76 -80.62 0.90
C LEU A 230 15.11 -81.33 0.72
N SER A 231 16.21 -80.59 0.73
CA SER A 231 17.57 -81.15 0.62
C SER A 231 17.99 -81.97 1.84
N TYR A 232 17.49 -81.67 3.04
CA TYR A 232 17.84 -82.42 4.26
C TYR A 232 17.39 -83.89 4.22
N PRO A 233 16.11 -84.23 3.94
CA PRO A 233 15.68 -85.62 3.83
C PRO A 233 16.31 -86.32 2.63
N ALA A 234 16.58 -85.61 1.52
CA ALA A 234 17.32 -86.20 0.39
C ALA A 234 18.74 -86.63 0.79
N ARG A 235 19.45 -85.81 1.58
CA ARG A 235 20.77 -86.17 2.14
C ARG A 235 20.70 -87.34 3.11
N LEU A 236 19.58 -87.48 3.83
CA LEU A 236 19.34 -88.65 4.67
C LEU A 236 19.06 -89.93 3.88
N LEU A 237 19.03 -89.95 2.54
CA LEU A 237 18.98 -91.20 1.78
C LEU A 237 20.39 -91.76 1.46
N GLU A 238 21.44 -90.98 1.71
CA GLU A 238 22.84 -91.33 1.40
C GLU A 238 23.60 -91.69 2.69
N TRP A 239 23.39 -92.91 3.21
CA TRP A 239 23.99 -93.36 4.47
C TRP A 239 25.45 -93.82 4.38
N GLY A 240 26.07 -93.75 3.20
CA GLY A 240 27.48 -94.14 2.98
C GLY A 240 27.76 -95.65 3.04
N LEU A 241 26.77 -96.49 3.34
CA LEU A 241 26.87 -97.95 3.33
C LEU A 241 26.64 -98.51 1.93
N VAL A 242 27.64 -99.21 1.37
CA VAL A 242 27.56 -99.81 0.02
C VAL A 242 26.36 -100.76 -0.14
N GLN A 243 25.99 -101.47 0.92
CA GLN A 243 24.84 -102.38 0.94
C GLN A 243 23.50 -101.67 0.73
N TRP A 244 23.35 -100.45 1.24
CA TRP A 244 22.15 -99.65 1.07
C TRP A 244 21.96 -99.24 -0.39
N TYR A 245 23.04 -98.81 -1.07
CA TYR A 245 22.99 -98.50 -2.50
C TYR A 245 22.64 -99.72 -3.35
N ALA A 246 23.20 -100.90 -3.04
CA ALA A 246 22.85 -102.14 -3.73
C ALA A 246 21.36 -102.49 -3.56
N LEU A 247 20.82 -102.33 -2.35
CA LEU A 247 19.40 -102.55 -2.05
C LEU A 247 18.51 -101.59 -2.85
N VAL A 248 18.81 -100.28 -2.83
CA VAL A 248 18.04 -99.28 -3.60
C VAL A 248 18.09 -99.55 -5.10
N MET A 249 19.24 -99.94 -5.66
CA MET A 249 19.36 -100.30 -7.07
C MET A 249 18.52 -101.54 -7.43
N THR A 250 18.58 -102.60 -6.62
CA THR A 250 17.77 -103.81 -6.87
C THR A 250 16.27 -103.56 -6.72
N ALA A 251 15.85 -102.79 -5.70
CA ALA A 251 14.46 -102.38 -5.52
C ALA A 251 13.98 -101.49 -6.68
N GLY A 252 14.83 -100.58 -7.15
CA GLY A 252 14.56 -99.75 -8.32
C GLY A 252 14.40 -100.57 -9.61
N LEU A 253 15.28 -101.56 -9.84
CA LEU A 253 15.17 -102.48 -10.98
C LEU A 253 13.87 -103.29 -10.93
N LEU A 254 13.54 -103.86 -9.77
CA LEU A 254 12.31 -104.62 -9.57
C LEU A 254 11.07 -103.74 -9.77
N GLY A 255 11.09 -102.50 -9.25
CA GLY A 255 10.02 -101.53 -9.44
C GLY A 255 9.85 -101.13 -10.91
N PHE A 256 10.96 -100.94 -11.63
CA PHE A 256 10.93 -100.61 -13.06
C PHE A 256 10.41 -101.77 -13.91
N VAL A 257 10.84 -103.01 -13.62
CA VAL A 257 10.34 -104.22 -14.28
C VAL A 257 8.86 -104.42 -13.98
N PHE A 258 8.44 -104.24 -12.73
CA PHE A 258 7.03 -104.30 -12.35
C PHE A 258 6.21 -103.24 -13.08
N TYR A 259 6.67 -102.00 -13.12
CA TYR A 259 6.02 -100.93 -13.88
C TYR A 259 5.91 -101.28 -15.36
N TYR A 260 6.99 -101.72 -16.00
CA TYR A 260 7.03 -102.09 -17.42
C TYR A 260 6.18 -103.32 -17.79
N VAL A 261 5.94 -104.23 -16.85
CA VAL A 261 5.12 -105.43 -17.07
C VAL A 261 3.63 -105.13 -16.86
N TYR A 262 3.29 -104.22 -15.95
CA TYR A 262 1.91 -103.93 -15.56
C TYR A 262 1.36 -102.60 -16.12
N HIS A 263 2.19 -101.78 -16.76
CA HIS A 263 1.83 -100.60 -17.56
C HIS A 263 2.58 -100.63 -18.88
#